data_AF-A0A015L0K2-F1
#
_entry.id   AF-A0A015L0K2-F1
#
_cell.length_a   1.000
_cell.length_b   1.000
_cell.length_c   1.000
_cell.angle_alpha   90.00
_cell.angle_beta   90.00
_cell.angle_gamma   90.00
#
_symmetry.space_group_name_H-M   'P 1'
#
loop_
_entity.id
_entity.type
_entity.pdbx_description
1 polymer ?
#
loop_
_entity_poly.entity_id
_entity_poly.type
_entity_poly.pdbx_seq_one_letter_code
_entity_poly.pdbx_strand_id
1 'polypeptide(L)'
;MEKQAKYIQIPANLGRIPNKIATGEGFSGFTADQWKTFVLIYAIPLMWDLLAESDRQILGNFVRACSLLVYRIIDCDILNEAHERLLKVATCNVN
;
A
#
# COMPACT_ATOMS: atom_id res chain seq x y z
N MET A 1 3.81 2.36 14.26
CA MET A 1 2.76 2.23 13.22
C MET A 1 1.35 2.20 13.79
N GLU A 2 1.00 1.27 14.70
CA GLU A 2 -0.39 1.16 15.20
C GLU A 2 -0.94 2.42 15.89
N LYS A 3 -0.14 3.10 16.75
CA LYS A 3 -0.55 4.37 17.36
C LYS A 3 -0.85 5.45 16.32
N GLN A 4 -0.05 5.53 15.25
CA GLN A 4 -0.24 6.49 14.15
C GLN A 4 -1.47 6.14 13.32
N ALA A 5 -1.76 4.85 13.12
CA ALA A 5 -2.93 4.38 12.38
C ALA A 5 -4.26 4.82 13.01
N LYS A 6 -4.30 4.98 14.35
CA LYS A 6 -5.49 5.44 15.07
C LYS A 6 -5.89 6.89 14.76
N TYR A 7 -4.95 7.70 14.26
CA TYR A 7 -5.22 9.10 13.88
C TYR A 7 -5.70 9.25 12.43
N ILE A 8 -5.60 8.19 11.62
CA ILE A 8 -6.12 8.19 10.25
C ILE A 8 -7.63 7.97 10.33
N GLN A 9 -8.39 9.02 10.01
CA GLN A 9 -9.85 8.89 9.90
C GLN A 9 -10.20 8.22 8.58
N ILE A 10 -10.91 7.10 8.65
CA ILE A 10 -11.39 6.37 7.47
C ILE A 10 -12.91 6.32 7.49
N PRO A 11 -13.56 6.56 6.34
CA PRO A 11 -14.98 6.28 6.17
C PRO A 11 -15.36 4.87 6.64
N ALA A 12 -16.47 4.74 7.37
CA ALA A 12 -16.89 3.48 7.99
C ALA A 12 -17.07 2.31 7.00
N ASN A 13 -17.29 2.61 5.71
CA ASN A 13 -17.45 1.64 4.62
C ASN A 13 -16.12 1.05 4.10
N LEU A 14 -14.97 1.64 4.43
CA LEU A 14 -13.65 1.16 3.99
C LEU A 14 -13.00 0.18 5.00
N GLY A 15 -13.72 -0.14 6.07
CA GLY A 15 -13.32 -1.12 7.07
C GLY A 15 -12.55 -0.52 8.25
N ARG A 16 -12.42 -1.31 9.32
CA ARG A 16 -11.71 -0.94 10.55
C ARG A 16 -10.20 -1.04 10.35
N ILE A 17 -9.43 -0.27 11.11
CA ILE A 17 -7.96 -0.42 11.22
C ILE A 17 -7.63 -1.90 11.40
N PRO A 18 -6.73 -2.48 10.60
CA PRO A 18 -6.29 -3.85 10.84
C PRO A 18 -5.70 -3.95 12.25
N ASN A 19 -6.37 -4.71 13.14
CA ASN A 19 -6.01 -4.82 14.55
C ASN A 19 -4.62 -5.46 14.79
N LYS A 20 -3.95 -5.93 13.72
CA LYS A 20 -2.73 -6.74 13.74
C LYS A 20 -1.50 -6.06 13.13
N ILE A 21 -1.52 -4.76 12.85
CA ILE A 21 -0.35 -4.07 12.26
C ILE A 21 0.90 -4.16 13.17
N ALA A 22 0.74 -4.44 14.47
CA ALA A 22 1.82 -4.51 15.45
C ALA A 22 2.16 -5.92 15.99
N THR A 23 1.41 -6.96 15.65
CA THR A 23 1.68 -8.30 16.21
C THR A 23 2.93 -8.87 15.56
N GLY A 24 3.92 -9.31 16.34
CA GLY A 24 5.23 -9.83 15.87
C GLY A 24 5.18 -10.97 14.83
N GLU A 25 4.00 -11.46 14.47
CA GLU A 25 3.73 -12.35 13.33
C GLU A 25 3.58 -11.60 11.98
N GLY A 26 3.67 -10.26 11.98
CA GLY A 26 3.54 -9.42 10.79
C GLY A 26 2.15 -9.45 10.17
N PHE A 27 2.10 -9.50 8.83
CA PHE A 27 0.86 -9.52 8.05
C PHE A 27 0.26 -10.93 7.83
N SER A 28 0.85 -11.98 8.43
CA SER A 28 0.48 -13.39 8.20
C SER A 28 -0.98 -13.72 8.54
N GLY A 29 -1.63 -12.91 9.38
CA GLY A 29 -3.04 -13.05 9.75
C GLY A 29 -4.03 -12.15 9.01
N PHE A 30 -3.60 -11.45 7.94
CA PHE A 30 -4.48 -10.56 7.17
C PHE A 30 -5.25 -11.36 6.11
N THR A 31 -6.56 -11.10 5.99
CA THR A 31 -7.31 -11.50 4.80
C THR A 31 -6.86 -10.67 3.59
N ALA A 32 -7.15 -11.13 2.37
CA ALA A 32 -6.85 -10.37 1.16
C ALA A 32 -7.44 -8.95 1.19
N ASP A 33 -8.67 -8.80 1.69
CA ASP A 33 -9.33 -7.49 1.84
C ASP A 33 -8.64 -6.62 2.89
N GLN A 34 -8.21 -7.19 4.02
CA GLN A 34 -7.45 -6.44 5.03
C GLN A 34 -6.09 -5.99 4.50
N TRP A 35 -5.40 -6.85 3.74
CA TRP A 35 -4.15 -6.51 3.08
C TRP A 35 -4.34 -5.40 2.05
N LYS A 36 -5.39 -5.50 1.22
CA LYS A 36 -5.77 -4.47 0.26
C LYS A 36 -6.04 -3.14 0.96
N THR A 37 -6.86 -3.11 2.01
CA THR A 37 -7.13 -1.88 2.77
C THR A 37 -5.85 -1.29 3.37
N PHE A 38 -4.95 -2.13 3.89
CA PHE A 38 -3.66 -1.67 4.40
C PHE A 38 -2.82 -0.98 3.32
N VAL A 39 -2.63 -1.65 2.18
CA VAL A 39 -1.82 -1.10 1.07
C VAL A 39 -2.39 0.21 0.55
N LEU A 40 -3.70 0.28 0.35
CA LEU A 40 -4.33 1.42 -0.31
C LEU A 40 -4.51 2.65 0.59
N ILE A 41 -4.71 2.45 1.90
CA ILE A 41 -5.06 3.56 2.79
C ILE A 41 -3.95 3.87 3.80
N TYR A 42 -3.28 2.85 4.32
CA TYR A 42 -2.38 3.00 5.45
C TYR A 42 -0.91 3.05 5.08
N ALA A 43 -0.50 2.38 3.99
CA ALA A 43 0.92 2.18 3.70
C ALA A 43 1.69 3.50 3.55
N ILE A 44 1.23 4.43 2.71
CA ILE A 44 1.86 5.75 2.56
C ILE A 44 1.92 6.52 3.89
N PRO A 45 0.79 6.89 4.53
CA PRO A 45 0.84 7.76 5.71
C PRO A 45 1.56 7.13 6.91
N LEU A 46 1.55 5.79 7.06
CA LEU A 46 2.24 5.14 8.18
C LEU A 46 3.73 4.92 7.96
N MET A 47 4.18 4.81 6.71
CA MET A 47 5.56 4.48 6.39
C MET A 47 6.35 5.67 5.86
N TRP A 48 5.70 6.73 5.37
CA TRP A 48 6.37 7.86 4.72
C TRP A 48 7.54 8.42 5.54
N ASP A 49 7.30 8.77 6.80
CA ASP A 49 8.32 9.35 7.67
C ASP A 49 9.34 8.33 8.21
N LEU A 50 9.08 7.03 8.01
CA LEU A 50 9.98 5.93 8.42
C LEU A 50 10.96 5.53 7.32
N LEU A 51 10.72 5.97 6.08
CA LEU A 51 11.45 5.55 4.89
C LEU A 51 12.42 6.63 4.42
N ALA A 52 13.55 6.20 3.87
CA ALA A 52 14.43 7.05 3.08
C ALA A 52 13.73 7.52 1.81
N GLU A 53 14.23 8.58 1.18
CA GLU A 53 13.59 9.17 0.00
C GLU A 53 13.45 8.18 -1.16
N SER A 54 14.47 7.36 -1.41
CA SER A 54 14.42 6.27 -2.41
C SER A 54 13.29 5.28 -2.12
N ASP A 55 13.15 4.89 -0.86
CA ASP A 55 12.17 3.88 -0.44
C ASP A 55 10.74 4.45 -0.48
N ARG A 56 10.57 5.76 -0.26
CA ARG A 56 9.28 6.44 -0.46
C ARG A 56 8.83 6.39 -1.91
N GLN A 57 9.77 6.50 -2.87
CA GLN A 57 9.45 6.36 -4.30
C GLN A 57 9.05 4.92 -4.63
N ILE A 58 9.73 3.93 -4.06
CA ILE A 58 9.35 2.51 -4.20
C ILE A 58 7.94 2.29 -3.65
N LEU A 59 7.67 2.75 -2.43
CA LEU A 59 6.36 2.64 -1.80
C LEU A 59 5.26 3.33 -2.62
N GLY A 60 5.51 4.55 -3.10
CA GLY A 60 4.55 5.31 -3.89
C GLY A 60 4.21 4.62 -5.21
N ASN A 61 5.20 4.09 -5.93
CA ASN A 61 4.96 3.34 -7.17
C ASN A 61 4.22 2.03 -6.89
N PHE A 62 4.58 1.30 -5.83
CA PHE A 62 3.89 0.07 -5.45
C PHE A 62 2.42 0.31 -5.11
N VAL A 63 2.13 1.29 -4.25
CA VAL A 63 0.76 1.65 -3.86
C VAL A 63 -0.05 2.12 -5.07
N ARG A 64 0.55 2.90 -5.97
CA ARG A 64 -0.11 3.32 -7.23
C ARG A 64 -0.47 2.11 -8.09
N ALA A 65 0.45 1.17 -8.31
CA ALA A 65 0.17 -0.05 -9.06
C ALA A 65 -0.99 -0.84 -8.44
N CYS A 66 -0.96 -1.06 -7.12
CA CYS A 66 -2.04 -1.74 -6.41
C CYS A 66 -3.37 -1.01 -6.56
N SER A 67 -3.40 0.33 -6.48
CA SER A 67 -4.64 1.11 -6.64
C SER A 67 -5.30 0.94 -8.01
N LEU A 68 -4.50 0.71 -9.05
CA LEU A 68 -4.97 0.44 -10.42
C LEU A 68 -5.46 -1.00 -10.55
N LEU A 69 -4.71 -1.96 -10.01
CA LEU A 69 -5.01 -3.39 -10.15
C LEU A 69 -6.22 -3.86 -9.33
N VAL A 70 -6.70 -3.04 -8.38
CA VAL A 70 -7.92 -3.35 -7.62
C VAL A 70 -9.21 -2.88 -8.27
N TYR A 71 -9.14 -2.21 -9.43
CA TYR A 71 -10.34 -1.85 -10.18
C TYR A 71 -11.09 -3.10 -10.64
N ARG A 72 -12.43 -2.99 -10.68
CA ARG A 72 -13.30 -4.09 -11.14
C ARG A 72 -13.16 -4.35 -12.64
N ILE A 73 -12.88 -3.30 -13.41
CA ILE A 73 -12.67 -3.35 -14.85
C ILE A 73 -11.34 -2.66 -15.12
N ILE A 74 -10.46 -3.35 -15.83
CA ILE A 74 -9.11 -2.88 -16.15
C ILE A 74 -9.01 -2.83 -17.67
N ASP A 75 -8.73 -1.64 -18.20
CA ASP A 75 -8.39 -1.45 -19.61
C ASP A 75 -6.87 -1.47 -19.82
N CYS A 76 -6.45 -1.38 -21.08
CA CYS A 76 -5.04 -1.41 -21.45
C CYS A 76 -4.24 -0.24 -20.85
N ASP A 77 -4.83 0.94 -20.70
CA ASP A 77 -4.12 2.11 -20.17
C ASP A 77 -3.87 1.95 -18.68
N ILE A 78 -4.86 1.48 -17.92
CA ILE A 78 -4.72 1.13 -16.50
C ILE A 78 -3.66 0.03 -16.32
N LEU A 79 -3.69 -0.99 -17.17
CA LEU A 79 -2.74 -2.11 -17.10
C LEU A 79 -1.31 -1.66 -17.44
N ASN A 80 -1.14 -0.82 -18.47
CA ASN A 80 0.15 -0.27 -18.86
C ASN A 80 0.73 0.62 -17.75
N GLU A 81 -0.08 1.50 -17.16
CA GLU A 81 0.40 2.32 -16.04
C GLU A 81 0.80 1.41 -14.86
N ALA A 82 -0.01 0.42 -14.48
CA ALA A 82 0.33 -0.50 -13.40
C ALA A 82 1.65 -1.24 -13.67
N HIS A 83 1.87 -1.67 -14.91
CA HIS A 83 3.12 -2.31 -15.34
C HIS A 83 4.32 -1.37 -15.18
N GLU A 84 4.24 -0.15 -15.68
CA GLU A 84 5.32 0.84 -15.56
C GLU A 84 5.68 1.15 -14.11
N ARG A 85 4.67 1.24 -13.23
CA ARG A 85 4.87 1.46 -11.80
C ARG A 85 5.59 0.29 -11.14
N LEU A 86 5.20 -0.94 -11.46
CA LEU A 86 5.88 -2.14 -10.95
C LEU A 86 7.30 -2.27 -11.49
N LEU A 87 7.53 -1.88 -12.74
CA LEU A 87 8.88 -1.85 -13.31
C LEU A 87 9.79 -0.90 -12.53
N LYS A 88 9.30 0.30 -12.16
CA LYS A 88 10.03 1.25 -11.31
C LYS A 88 10.35 0.65 -9.94
N VAL A 89 9.41 -0.06 -9.32
CA VAL A 89 9.65 -0.77 -8.04
C VAL A 89 10.81 -1.77 -8.18
N ALA A 90 10.87 -2.52 -9.27
CA ALA A 90 11.92 -3.52 -9.50
C ALA A 90 13.29 -2.90 -9.83
N THR A 91 13.32 -1.74 -10.47
CA THR A 91 14.56 -1.12 -10.97
C THR A 91 15.15 -0.06 -10.04
N CYS A 92 14.38 0.46 -9.07
CA CYS A 92 14.86 1.44 -8.09
C CYS A 92 15.97 0.94 -7.14
N ASN A 93 16.35 -0.34 -7.18
CA ASN A 93 17.41 -0.94 -6.34
C ASN A 93 18.80 -1.02 -7.00
N VAL A 94 19.05 -0.32 -8.11
CA VAL A 94 20.35 -0.32 -8.78
C VAL A 94 20.97 1.08 -8.71
N ASN A 95 21.63 1.40 -7.59
CA ASN A 95 22.65 2.44 -7.49
C ASN A 95 23.61 2.11 -6.33
#